data_AF-A0A2S0L6R1-F1
#
_entry.id   AF-A0A2S0L6R1-F1
#
_cell.length_a   1.000
_cell.length_b   1.000
_cell.length_c   1.000
_cell.angle_alpha   90.00
_cell.angle_beta   90.00
_cell.angle_gamma   90.00
#
_symmetry.space_group_name_H-M   'P 1'
#
loop_
_entity.id
_entity.type
_entity.pdbx_description
1 polymer ?
#
loop_
_entity_poly.entity_id
_entity_poly.type
_entity_poly.pdbx_seq_one_letter_code
_entity_poly.pdbx_strand_id
1 'polypeptide(L)'
;MKENISNVEYASLMYDFYGNLLDENKREIMDLYHEDNLSLTEIAEELGLSRQGVHYALKKAESSLEKYEAALGLVAEWKANNALIFEADNLLESMSSVDDAEELRGALSKMNEFMHKALGL
;
A
#
# COMPACT_ATOMS: atom_id res chain seq x y z
N MET A 1 17.44 2.09 -4.03
CA MET A 1 16.48 3.21 -4.09
C MET A 1 15.27 2.78 -3.27
N LYS A 2 15.18 3.16 -1.99
CA LYS A 2 14.03 2.82 -1.14
C LYS A 2 13.15 4.05 -1.11
N GLU A 3 12.34 4.22 -2.15
CA GLU A 3 11.41 5.35 -2.17
C GLU A 3 10.36 5.11 -1.09
N ASN A 4 10.37 6.03 -0.12
CA ASN A 4 9.18 6.39 0.63
C ASN A 4 8.04 6.52 -0.37
N ILE A 5 7.06 5.63 -0.29
CA ILE A 5 5.77 5.81 -0.96
C ILE A 5 5.36 7.27 -0.75
N SER A 6 5.06 7.97 -1.83
CA SER A 6 4.59 9.36 -1.73
C SER A 6 3.35 9.40 -0.85
N ASN A 7 3.12 10.52 -0.16
CA ASN A 7 1.97 10.62 0.76
C ASN A 7 0.62 10.36 0.04
N VAL A 8 0.58 10.58 -1.28
CA VAL A 8 -0.57 10.31 -2.16
C VAL A 8 -0.73 8.80 -2.40
N GLU A 9 0.32 8.10 -2.82
CA GLU A 9 0.26 6.65 -3.05
C GLU A 9 -0.07 5.87 -1.77
N TYR A 10 0.39 6.34 -0.61
CA TYR A 10 0.04 5.72 0.67
C TYR A 10 -1.44 5.91 1.01
N ALA A 11 -2.01 7.08 0.71
CA ALA A 11 -3.42 7.36 0.89
C ALA A 11 -4.30 6.49 -0.03
N SER A 12 -3.91 6.33 -1.30
CA SER A 12 -4.59 5.41 -2.22
C SER A 12 -4.56 3.98 -1.71
N LEU A 13 -3.40 3.49 -1.25
CA LEU A 13 -3.28 2.14 -0.71
C LEU A 13 -4.14 1.94 0.56
N MET A 14 -4.18 2.94 1.44
CA MET A 14 -5.08 2.93 2.61
C MET A 14 -6.55 2.82 2.17
N TYR A 15 -6.92 3.53 1.11
CA TYR A 15 -8.28 3.50 0.57
C TYR A 15 -8.61 2.15 -0.08
N ASP A 16 -7.70 1.56 -0.85
CA ASP A 16 -7.91 0.25 -1.48
C ASP A 16 -8.18 -0.85 -0.44
N PHE A 17 -7.44 -0.84 0.68
CA PHE A 17 -7.58 -1.83 1.73
C PHE A 17 -8.79 -1.60 2.64
N TYR A 18 -9.11 -0.34 2.94
CA TYR A 18 -10.05 -0.01 4.02
C TYR A 18 -11.22 0.90 3.63
N GLY A 19 -11.28 1.39 2.40
CA GLY A 19 -12.32 2.31 1.91
C GLY A 19 -13.73 1.76 2.06
N ASN A 20 -13.90 0.45 1.87
CA ASN A 20 -15.18 -0.24 2.08
C ASN A 20 -15.66 -0.26 3.54
N LEU A 21 -14.78 0.00 4.52
CA LEU A 21 -15.10 0.09 5.94
C LEU A 21 -15.49 1.51 6.37
N LEU A 22 -15.39 2.50 5.48
CA LEU A 22 -15.85 3.85 5.76
C LEU A 22 -17.37 3.92 5.72
N ASP A 23 -17.92 4.88 6.47
CA ASP A 23 -19.32 5.28 6.33
C ASP A 23 -19.57 5.76 4.88
N GLU A 24 -20.76 5.50 4.35
CA GLU A 24 -21.13 5.76 2.95
C GLU A 24 -20.78 7.19 2.50
N ASN A 25 -21.15 8.21 3.29
CA ASN A 25 -20.84 9.61 2.96
C ASN A 25 -19.33 9.92 2.89
N LYS A 26 -18.51 9.23 3.68
CA LYS A 26 -17.05 9.42 3.65
C LYS A 26 -16.43 8.69 2.46
N ARG A 27 -16.96 7.51 2.14
CA ARG A 27 -16.54 6.72 0.98
C ARG A 27 -16.85 7.47 -0.31
N GLU A 28 -18.07 7.99 -0.47
CA GLU A 28 -18.47 8.78 -1.64
C GLU A 28 -17.54 9.99 -1.86
N ILE A 29 -17.21 10.74 -0.80
CA ILE A 29 -16.26 11.87 -0.90
C ILE A 29 -14.85 11.40 -1.28
N MET A 30 -14.41 10.25 -0.78
CA MET A 30 -13.11 9.67 -1.13
C MET A 30 -13.08 9.15 -2.58
N ASP A 31 -14.14 8.50 -3.05
CA ASP A 31 -14.28 8.04 -4.44
C ASP A 31 -14.17 9.23 -5.41
N LEU A 32 -14.95 10.29 -5.17
CA LEU A 32 -14.89 11.50 -6.01
C LEU A 32 -13.50 12.14 -6.02
N TYR A 33 -12.77 12.06 -4.90
CA TYR A 33 -11.43 12.64 -4.78
C TYR A 33 -10.33 11.77 -5.39
N HIS A 34 -10.36 10.46 -5.17
CA HIS A 34 -9.29 9.53 -5.54
C HIS A 34 -9.51 8.86 -6.90
N GLU A 35 -10.75 8.42 -7.19
CA GLU A 35 -11.08 7.70 -8.42
C GLU A 35 -11.43 8.68 -9.54
N ASP A 36 -12.29 9.66 -9.24
CA ASP A 36 -12.74 10.64 -10.25
C ASP A 36 -11.82 11.86 -10.34
N ASN A 37 -10.83 11.96 -9.45
CA ASN A 37 -9.80 13.00 -9.40
C ASN A 37 -10.40 14.44 -9.37
N LEU A 38 -11.56 14.60 -8.73
CA LEU A 38 -12.21 15.89 -8.55
C LEU A 38 -11.47 16.72 -7.51
N SER A 39 -11.39 18.03 -7.75
CA SER A 39 -10.93 18.98 -6.75
C SER A 39 -11.94 19.14 -5.61
N LEU A 40 -11.47 19.61 -4.45
CA LEU A 40 -12.35 19.91 -3.30
C LEU A 40 -13.50 20.88 -3.64
N THR A 41 -13.31 21.74 -4.65
CA THR A 41 -14.34 22.67 -5.10
C THR A 41 -15.39 21.95 -5.94
N GLU A 42 -14.96 21.11 -6.89
CA GLU A 42 -15.88 20.30 -7.71
C GLU A 42 -16.71 19.34 -6.85
N ILE A 43 -16.09 18.67 -5.86
CA ILE A 43 -16.81 17.82 -4.90
C ILE A 43 -17.81 18.62 -4.07
N ALA A 44 -17.43 19.83 -3.65
CA ALA A 44 -18.32 20.69 -2.87
C ALA A 44 -19.55 21.12 -3.69
N GLU A 45 -19.36 21.42 -4.98
CA GLU A 45 -20.45 21.74 -5.90
C GLU A 45 -21.35 20.53 -6.16
N GLU A 46 -20.77 19.36 -6.44
CA GLU A 46 -21.48 18.10 -6.71
C GLU A 46 -22.37 17.67 -5.53
N LEU A 47 -21.82 17.75 -4.31
CA LEU A 47 -22.49 17.28 -3.09
C LEU A 47 -23.27 18.39 -2.34
N GLY A 48 -23.27 19.63 -2.85
CA GLY A 48 -23.91 20.77 -2.18
C GLY A 48 -23.30 21.10 -0.81
N LEU A 49 -22.00 20.84 -0.64
CA LEU A 49 -21.23 21.09 0.58
C LEU A 49 -20.39 22.38 0.45
N SER A 50 -19.79 22.81 1.56
CA SER A 50 -18.72 23.82 1.49
C SER A 50 -17.38 23.15 1.22
N ARG A 51 -16.45 23.85 0.55
CA ARG A 51 -15.07 23.38 0.35
C ARG A 51 -14.39 22.99 1.67
N GLN A 52 -14.65 23.74 2.75
CA GLN A 52 -14.15 23.42 4.09
C GLN A 52 -14.80 22.15 4.65
N GLY A 53 -16.08 21.92 4.37
CA GLY A 53 -16.81 20.70 4.73
C GLY A 53 -16.22 19.46 4.06
N VAL A 54 -15.94 19.53 2.75
CA VAL A 54 -15.29 18.45 2.00
C VAL A 54 -13.90 18.15 2.57
N HIS A 55 -13.07 19.19 2.78
CA HIS A 55 -11.75 19.02 3.38
C HIS A 55 -11.81 18.36 4.78
N TYR A 56 -12.77 18.77 5.61
CA TYR A 56 -12.97 18.17 6.93
C TYR A 56 -13.38 16.69 6.83
N ALA A 57 -14.28 16.36 5.90
CA ALA A 57 -14.74 15.00 5.68
C ALA A 57 -13.60 14.08 5.22
N LEU A 58 -12.76 14.52 4.27
CA LEU A 58 -11.56 13.78 3.85
C LEU A 58 -10.61 13.52 5.02
N LYS A 59 -10.31 14.54 5.83
CA LYS A 59 -9.48 14.36 7.03
C LYS A 59 -10.06 13.37 8.03
N LYS A 60 -11.39 13.29 8.14
CA LYS A 60 -12.07 12.29 8.99
C LYS A 60 -12.04 10.89 8.37
N ALA A 61 -12.12 10.78 7.06
CA ALA A 61 -11.95 9.52 6.35
C ALA A 61 -10.52 8.98 6.55
N GLU A 62 -9.50 9.78 6.28
CA GLU A 62 -8.08 9.45 6.52
C GLU A 62 -7.83 8.96 7.95
N SER A 63 -8.31 9.70 8.95
CA SER A 63 -8.17 9.29 10.37
C SER A 63 -8.89 7.98 10.70
N SER A 64 -9.94 7.63 9.96
CA SER A 64 -10.62 6.34 10.11
C SER A 64 -9.80 5.21 9.48
N LEU A 65 -9.23 5.43 8.29
CA LEU A 65 -8.34 4.47 7.63
C LEU A 65 -7.09 4.18 8.48
N GLU A 66 -6.47 5.21 9.07
CA GLU A 66 -5.33 5.03 9.98
C GLU A 66 -5.66 4.17 11.21
N LYS A 67 -6.89 4.28 11.74
CA LYS A 67 -7.35 3.43 12.85
C LYS A 67 -7.54 1.99 12.42
N TYR A 68 -8.04 1.77 11.21
CA TYR A 68 -8.17 0.43 10.64
C TYR A 68 -6.79 -0.20 10.43
N GLU A 69 -5.83 0.54 9.90
CA GLU A 69 -4.45 0.06 9.79
C GLU A 69 -3.83 -0.24 11.16
N ALA A 70 -4.03 0.62 12.15
CA ALA A 70 -3.51 0.35 13.50
C ALA A 70 -4.12 -0.92 14.13
N ALA A 71 -5.34 -1.29 13.75
CA ALA A 71 -6.03 -2.47 14.26
C ALA A 71 -5.73 -3.75 13.44
N LEU A 72 -5.57 -3.63 12.12
CA LEU A 72 -5.52 -4.75 11.18
C LEU A 72 -4.15 -4.96 10.54
N GLY A 73 -3.35 -3.89 10.36
CA GLY A 73 -1.97 -3.97 9.87
C GLY A 73 -1.81 -4.47 8.44
N LEU A 74 -2.87 -4.50 7.62
CA LEU A 74 -2.85 -5.16 6.31
C LEU A 74 -1.92 -4.46 5.33
N VAL A 75 -1.79 -3.13 5.40
CA VAL A 75 -0.89 -2.40 4.51
C VAL A 75 0.56 -2.61 4.92
N ALA A 76 0.86 -2.61 6.22
CA ALA A 76 2.19 -2.96 6.71
C ALA A 76 2.59 -4.39 6.30
N GLU A 77 1.69 -5.36 6.45
CA GLU A 77 1.90 -6.74 6.03
C GLU A 77 2.11 -6.86 4.52
N TRP A 78 1.26 -6.20 3.72
CA TRP A 78 1.40 -6.16 2.26
C TRP A 78 2.74 -5.57 1.83
N LYS A 79 3.21 -4.48 2.48
CA LYS A 79 4.53 -3.90 2.20
C LYS A 79 5.67 -4.87 2.53
N ALA A 80 5.57 -5.56 3.66
CA ALA A 80 6.55 -6.57 4.04
C ALA A 80 6.60 -7.70 3.00
N ASN A 81 5.44 -8.21 2.59
CA ASN A 81 5.33 -9.27 1.58
C ASN A 81 5.88 -8.84 0.21
N ASN A 82 5.65 -7.60 -0.22
CA ASN A 82 6.23 -7.11 -1.47
C ASN A 82 7.75 -6.92 -1.38
N ALA A 83 8.28 -6.49 -0.24
CA ALA A 83 9.72 -6.41 -0.03
C ALA A 83 10.38 -7.80 -0.10
N LEU A 84 9.69 -8.82 0.44
CA LEU A 84 10.09 -10.21 0.34
C LEU A 84 10.11 -10.67 -1.15
N ILE A 85 9.02 -10.47 -1.89
CA ILE A 85 8.95 -10.85 -3.31
C ILE A 85 10.07 -10.19 -4.11
N PHE A 86 10.31 -8.90 -3.89
CA PHE A 86 11.39 -8.17 -4.56
C PHE A 86 12.78 -8.77 -4.26
N GLU A 87 13.04 -9.16 -3.01
CA GLU A 87 14.30 -9.82 -2.66
C GLU A 87 14.45 -11.18 -3.35
N ALA A 88 13.36 -11.96 -3.45
CA ALA A 88 13.34 -13.23 -4.17
C ALA A 88 13.61 -13.04 -5.67
N ASP A 89 13.00 -12.04 -6.32
CA ASP A 89 13.24 -11.74 -7.73
C ASP A 89 14.71 -11.36 -8.00
N ASN A 90 15.32 -10.55 -7.14
CA ASN A 90 16.74 -10.20 -7.25
C ASN A 90 17.67 -11.43 -7.12
N LEU A 91 17.32 -12.35 -6.20
CA LEU A 91 18.07 -13.60 -6.06
C LEU A 91 17.96 -14.47 -7.32
N LEU A 92 16.77 -14.60 -7.89
CA LEU A 92 16.56 -15.34 -9.14
C LEU A 92 17.33 -14.74 -10.32
N GLU A 93 17.32 -13.42 -10.47
CA GLU A 93 18.12 -12.74 -11.51
C GLU A 93 19.62 -12.99 -11.31
N SER A 94 20.11 -12.93 -10.07
CA SER A 94 21.52 -13.22 -9.77
C SER A 94 21.90 -14.67 -10.08
N MET A 95 20.97 -15.62 -9.95
CA MET A 95 21.19 -17.03 -10.28
C MET A 95 21.18 -17.31 -11.78
N SER A 96 20.37 -16.57 -12.54
CA SER A 96 20.24 -16.75 -13.99
C SER A 96 21.49 -16.36 -14.78
N SER A 97 22.44 -15.67 -14.14
CA SER A 97 23.68 -15.17 -14.75
C SER A 97 24.94 -15.93 -14.31
N VAL A 98 24.79 -17.04 -13.57
CA VAL A 98 25.89 -17.80 -12.97
C VAL A 98 26.05 -19.16 -13.65
N ASP A 99 27.20 -19.39 -14.30
CA ASP A 99 27.63 -20.69 -14.85
C ASP A 99 28.39 -21.56 -13.82
N ASP A 100 28.71 -21.01 -12.64
CA ASP A 100 29.44 -21.70 -11.58
C ASP A 100 28.50 -22.39 -10.58
N ALA A 101 28.61 -23.71 -10.46
CA ALA A 101 27.79 -24.53 -9.58
C ALA A 101 27.94 -24.18 -8.08
N GLU A 102 29.06 -23.59 -7.67
CA GLU A 102 29.31 -23.21 -6.28
C GLU A 102 28.60 -21.90 -5.91
N GLU A 103 28.59 -20.94 -6.83
CA GLU A 103 27.90 -19.67 -6.68
C GLU A 103 26.36 -19.85 -6.75
N LEU A 104 25.90 -20.78 -7.60
CA LEU A 104 24.48 -21.17 -7.67
C LEU A 104 24.00 -21.84 -6.36
N ARG A 105 24.84 -22.68 -5.72
CA ARG A 105 24.55 -23.25 -4.39
C ARG A 105 24.48 -22.18 -3.31
N GLY A 106 25.36 -21.17 -3.36
CA GLY A 106 25.34 -20.03 -2.44
C GLY A 106 24.03 -19.23 -2.54
N ALA A 107 23.56 -18.97 -3.76
CA ALA A 107 22.30 -18.27 -3.99
C ALA A 107 21.08 -19.10 -3.55
N LEU A 108 21.05 -20.41 -3.83
CA LEU A 108 20.01 -21.32 -3.32
C LEU A 108 19.95 -21.34 -1.79
N SER A 109 21.11 -21.32 -1.11
CA SER A 109 21.16 -21.27 0.36
C SER A 109 20.54 -19.99 0.91
N LYS A 110 20.83 -18.82 0.29
CA LYS A 110 20.24 -17.54 0.68
C LYS A 110 18.73 -17.52 0.46
N MET A 111 18.26 -18.06 -0.66
CA MET A 111 16.82 -18.17 -0.94
C MET A 111 16.12 -19.07 0.08
N ASN A 112 16.75 -20.16 0.50
CA ASN A 112 16.19 -21.04 1.52
C ASN A 112 16.13 -20.37 2.90
N GLU A 113 17.18 -19.64 3.31
CA GLU A 113 17.19 -18.86 4.56
C GLU A 113 16.12 -17.77 4.56
N PHE A 114 15.98 -17.09 3.42
CA PHE A 114 14.94 -16.10 3.18
C PHE A 114 13.52 -16.71 3.30
N MET A 115 13.27 -17.87 2.69
CA MET A 115 11.97 -18.55 2.78
C MET A 115 11.62 -18.96 4.22
N HIS A 116 12.60 -19.43 5.00
CA HIS A 116 12.38 -19.76 6.42
C HIS A 116 11.94 -18.52 7.21
N LYS A 117 12.65 -17.40 7.02
CA LYS A 117 12.32 -16.12 7.65
C LYS A 117 10.93 -15.60 7.24
N ALA A 118 10.54 -15.76 5.98
CA ALA A 118 9.24 -15.35 5.46
C ALA A 118 8.08 -16.20 6.01
N LEU A 119 8.31 -17.50 6.20
CA LEU A 119 7.31 -18.45 6.72
C LEU A 119 7.27 -18.52 8.26
N GLY A 120 8.20 -17.85 8.94
CA GLY A 120 8.32 -17.92 10.40
C GLY A 120 8.71 -19.31 10.91
N LEU A 121 9.38 -20.12 10.08
CA LEU A 121 9.89 -21.46 10.38
C LEU A 121 11.36 -21.40 10.78
#